data_AF-A0AA39RAF2-F1
#
_entry.id   AF-A0AA39RAF2-F1
#
_cell.length_a   1.000
_cell.length_b   1.000
_cell.length_c   1.000
_cell.angle_alpha   90.00
_cell.angle_beta   90.00
_cell.angle_gamma   90.00
#
_symmetry.space_group_name_H-M   'P 1'
#
loop_
_entity.id
_entity.type
_entity.pdbx_description
1 polymer ?
#
loop_
_entity_poly.entity_id
_entity_poly.type
_entity_poly.pdbx_seq_one_letter_code
_entity_poly.pdbx_strand_id
1 'polypeptide(L)'
;MPNLAVASLTAEWVAVLITAAGLGSLVTQIGAYRSLLDPFHDNRGPGSLGLWAEDEDLFAHLYLKRPTPRGPRIEGKCTEGLCGLNVIHVSRKPIGMVGRASWTKILEVFHPDSLNMPSLLEGKFKGNDPIVIPMESPWKARLQTRRLRKNRDRACTTITRTAFITCLVLSNAYQIYKYSGAAGLRVAYSGYTGIWELQWPLGASAEVEFFPLDSHDPAQEMHPRTFERRVDKCNLMLMGVIIGPAVGKLGFAEPKDSGCSVLEYHKNGFIAHGKTTHLYNMMGGNYYDVDYLLRRSYHSGNKPPENALKLSIPNPEFDLNRKPLPPRDQEQQSSFVFVPDLEQNLLAAALDCLPWSPLGWSVHRGMQSLLVAYGEPTMKAYRPALAYTLREGIRSQRDQLEFQGWRPNFVRNYMADAAAASVMMDGGDSGDSVRIVTAVALSLWSGRDEEELDDTKFWRSQVGRKFDGEIPVQILETDVVIALTKLFVLEWSNELDHKLYEDLPLEMLVA
;
A
#
# COMPACT_ATOMS: atom_id res chain seq x y z
N MET A 1 14.95 -82.71 -30.84
CA MET A 1 13.85 -81.90 -30.29
C MET A 1 14.41 -80.65 -29.57
N PRO A 2 14.68 -79.53 -30.26
CA PRO A 2 15.00 -78.25 -29.62
C PRO A 2 13.93 -77.15 -29.83
N ASN A 3 12.96 -77.35 -30.73
CA ASN A 3 12.09 -76.27 -31.21
C ASN A 3 10.86 -75.97 -30.33
N LEU A 4 10.45 -76.87 -29.44
CA LEU A 4 9.30 -76.63 -28.54
C LEU A 4 9.65 -75.74 -27.33
N ALA A 5 10.87 -75.84 -26.80
CA ALA A 5 11.28 -75.04 -25.64
C ALA A 5 11.43 -73.55 -26.02
N VAL A 6 12.01 -73.26 -27.18
CA VAL A 6 12.17 -71.89 -27.72
C VAL A 6 10.80 -71.26 -28.03
N ALA A 7 9.87 -72.04 -28.61
CA ALA A 7 8.52 -71.56 -28.89
C ALA A 7 7.73 -71.20 -27.61
N SER A 8 7.87 -71.99 -26.54
CA SER A 8 7.22 -71.71 -25.24
C SER A 8 7.78 -70.44 -24.58
N LEU A 9 9.10 -70.25 -24.62
CA LEU A 9 9.74 -69.05 -24.07
C LEU A 9 9.32 -67.80 -24.85
N THR A 10 9.27 -67.88 -26.19
CA THR A 10 8.80 -66.75 -27.01
C THR A 10 7.33 -66.42 -26.77
N ALA A 11 6.48 -67.42 -26.53
CA ALA A 11 5.07 -67.20 -26.23
C ALA A 11 4.88 -66.54 -24.85
N GLU A 12 5.66 -66.93 -23.84
CA GLU A 12 5.67 -66.30 -22.52
C GLU A 12 6.12 -64.83 -22.59
N TRP A 13 7.19 -64.53 -23.32
CA TRP A 13 7.66 -63.15 -23.52
C TRP A 13 6.65 -62.29 -24.29
N VAL A 14 5.98 -62.85 -25.30
CA VAL A 14 4.91 -62.15 -26.03
C VAL A 14 3.70 -61.90 -25.13
N ALA A 15 3.30 -62.87 -24.29
CA ALA A 15 2.21 -62.68 -23.33
C ALA A 15 2.54 -61.61 -22.28
N VAL A 16 3.79 -61.57 -21.78
CA VAL A 16 4.28 -60.51 -20.88
C VAL A 16 4.28 -59.15 -21.56
N LEU A 17 4.73 -59.05 -22.80
CA LEU A 17 4.71 -57.80 -23.58
C LEU A 17 3.28 -57.32 -23.87
N ILE A 18 2.36 -58.22 -24.22
CA ILE A 18 0.94 -57.89 -24.43
C ILE A 18 0.30 -57.43 -23.11
N THR A 19 0.62 -58.08 -22.00
CA THR A 19 0.12 -57.70 -20.67
C THR A 19 0.69 -56.34 -20.25
N ALA A 20 1.99 -56.09 -20.47
CA ALA A 20 2.63 -54.82 -20.19
C ALA A 20 2.09 -53.68 -21.07
N ALA A 21 1.86 -53.93 -22.37
CA ALA A 21 1.24 -52.97 -23.28
C ALA A 21 -0.23 -52.70 -22.91
N GLY A 22 -0.98 -53.73 -22.51
CA GLY A 22 -2.36 -53.63 -22.03
C GLY A 22 -2.46 -52.81 -20.73
N LEU A 23 -1.61 -53.10 -19.75
CA LEU A 23 -1.50 -52.31 -18.51
C LEU A 23 -1.04 -50.87 -18.79
N GLY A 24 -0.08 -50.67 -19.70
CA GLY A 24 0.37 -49.34 -20.13
C GLY A 24 -0.76 -48.53 -20.77
N SER A 25 -1.55 -49.15 -21.65
CA SER A 25 -2.73 -48.51 -22.26
C SER A 25 -3.80 -48.16 -21.21
N LEU A 26 -4.04 -49.05 -20.25
CA LEU A 26 -5.02 -48.86 -19.19
C LEU A 26 -4.58 -47.78 -18.19
N VAL A 27 -3.29 -47.70 -17.86
CA VAL A 27 -2.69 -46.60 -17.07
C VAL A 27 -2.83 -45.27 -17.79
N THR A 28 -2.57 -45.23 -19.11
CA THR A 28 -2.72 -44.02 -19.93
C THR A 28 -4.18 -43.57 -20.00
N GLN A 29 -5.13 -44.49 -20.20
CA GLN A 29 -6.57 -44.20 -20.23
C GLN A 29 -7.10 -43.74 -18.87
N ILE A 30 -6.65 -44.35 -17.76
CA ILE A 30 -6.95 -43.88 -16.41
C ILE A 30 -6.36 -42.48 -16.20
N GLY A 31 -5.17 -42.19 -16.72
CA GLY A 31 -4.57 -40.85 -16.71
C GLY A 31 -5.44 -39.81 -17.42
N ALA A 32 -5.89 -40.10 -18.64
CA ALA A 32 -6.77 -39.21 -19.41
C ALA A 32 -8.15 -39.02 -18.73
N TYR A 33 -8.73 -40.09 -18.19
CA TYR A 33 -10.01 -40.03 -17.47
C TYR A 33 -9.90 -39.23 -16.17
N ARG A 34 -8.79 -39.37 -15.43
CA ARG A 34 -8.47 -38.53 -14.26
C ARG A 34 -8.35 -37.06 -14.62
N SER A 35 -7.75 -36.77 -15.78
CA SER A 35 -7.60 -35.42 -16.32
C SER A 35 -8.95 -34.76 -16.57
N LEU A 36 -9.88 -35.51 -17.18
CA LEU A 36 -11.26 -35.07 -17.47
C LEU A 36 -12.08 -34.82 -16.20
N LEU A 37 -11.84 -35.60 -15.14
CA LEU A 37 -12.56 -35.49 -13.87
C LEU A 37 -11.98 -34.46 -12.91
N ASP A 38 -10.84 -33.86 -13.23
CA ASP A 38 -10.18 -32.86 -12.40
C ASP A 38 -10.68 -31.45 -12.72
N PRO A 39 -11.50 -30.83 -11.85
CA PRO A 39 -12.03 -29.50 -12.12
C PRO A 39 -10.92 -28.43 -12.18
N PHE A 40 -9.73 -28.70 -11.65
CA PHE A 40 -8.60 -27.78 -11.65
C PHE A 40 -7.54 -28.13 -12.69
N HIS A 41 -7.84 -29.00 -13.66
CA HIS A 41 -6.84 -29.51 -14.62
C HIS A 41 -5.97 -28.40 -15.23
N ASP A 42 -6.60 -27.34 -15.74
CA ASP A 42 -5.93 -26.19 -16.38
C ASP A 42 -5.24 -25.23 -15.39
N ASN A 43 -5.45 -25.45 -14.09
CA ASN A 43 -5.03 -24.56 -13.00
C ASN A 43 -4.03 -25.15 -12.01
N ARG A 44 -3.51 -26.36 -12.26
CA ARG A 44 -2.49 -26.98 -11.37
C ARG A 44 -1.06 -26.67 -11.71
N GLY A 45 -0.81 -26.24 -12.96
CA GLY A 45 0.53 -26.05 -13.45
C GLY A 45 1.21 -24.77 -12.94
N PRO A 46 2.53 -24.67 -13.10
CA PRO A 46 3.30 -23.44 -12.81
C PRO A 46 2.76 -22.22 -13.56
N GLY A 47 2.17 -22.39 -14.74
CA GLY A 47 1.54 -21.28 -15.47
C GLY A 47 0.30 -20.69 -14.79
N SER A 48 -0.36 -21.41 -13.88
CA SER A 48 -1.53 -20.90 -13.15
C SER A 48 -1.20 -20.53 -11.71
N LEU A 49 -0.45 -21.38 -10.99
CA LEU A 49 -0.12 -21.20 -9.57
C LEU A 49 1.28 -20.60 -9.33
N GLY A 50 2.09 -20.41 -10.37
CA GLY A 50 3.47 -19.95 -10.22
C GLY A 50 4.30 -20.91 -9.38
N LEU A 51 5.16 -20.35 -8.52
CA LEU A 51 5.98 -21.10 -7.56
C LEU A 51 5.15 -21.99 -6.61
N TRP A 52 3.87 -21.71 -6.40
CA TRP A 52 3.00 -22.50 -5.51
C TRP A 52 2.60 -23.86 -6.10
N ALA A 53 2.83 -24.10 -7.40
CA ALA A 53 2.57 -25.40 -8.02
C ALA A 53 3.48 -26.52 -7.48
N GLU A 54 4.64 -26.18 -6.93
CA GLU A 54 5.62 -27.15 -6.41
C GLU A 54 5.19 -27.81 -5.10
N ASP A 55 4.33 -27.14 -4.32
CA ASP A 55 3.87 -27.61 -3.01
C ASP A 55 2.59 -28.45 -3.10
N GLU A 56 2.09 -28.68 -4.32
CA GLU A 56 0.97 -29.57 -4.57
C GLU A 56 1.40 -31.02 -4.28
N ASP A 57 0.71 -31.66 -3.33
CA ASP A 57 1.05 -33.01 -2.85
C ASP A 57 1.38 -33.98 -4.00
N LEU A 58 2.57 -34.60 -3.94
CA LEU A 58 2.97 -35.69 -4.84
C LEU A 58 1.94 -36.81 -4.78
N PHE A 59 1.14 -36.91 -5.83
CA PHE A 59 -0.01 -37.79 -5.86
C PHE A 59 0.38 -39.21 -6.27
N ALA A 60 0.17 -40.18 -5.36
CA ALA A 60 0.32 -41.59 -5.68
C ALA A 60 -0.63 -41.98 -6.82
N HIS A 61 -0.12 -42.70 -7.83
CA HIS A 61 -0.85 -43.13 -9.03
C HIS A 61 -2.11 -44.00 -8.78
N LEU A 62 -2.45 -44.30 -7.53
CA LEU A 62 -3.53 -45.20 -7.12
C LEU A 62 -4.89 -44.51 -6.90
N TYR A 63 -4.92 -43.18 -6.74
CA TYR A 63 -6.17 -42.46 -6.47
C TYR A 63 -6.85 -41.96 -7.77
N LEU A 64 -8.18 -42.10 -7.87
CA LEU A 64 -8.98 -41.70 -9.05
C LEU A 64 -9.32 -40.21 -9.12
N LYS A 65 -9.34 -39.50 -7.98
CA LYS A 65 -9.65 -38.07 -7.92
C LYS A 65 -8.45 -37.32 -7.35
N ARG A 66 -7.92 -36.34 -8.09
CA ARG A 66 -6.84 -35.48 -7.61
C ARG A 66 -7.33 -34.61 -6.44
N PRO A 67 -6.51 -34.40 -5.38
CA PRO A 67 -6.89 -33.54 -4.27
C PRO A 67 -7.08 -32.11 -4.77
N THR A 68 -7.98 -31.36 -4.15
CA THR A 68 -8.15 -29.94 -4.47
C THR A 68 -6.84 -29.20 -4.21
N PRO A 69 -6.35 -28.38 -5.16
CA PRO A 69 -5.14 -27.60 -4.95
C PRO A 69 -5.21 -26.73 -3.70
N ARG A 70 -4.06 -26.42 -3.12
CA ARG A 70 -3.96 -25.58 -1.93
C ARG A 70 -3.38 -24.23 -2.30
N GLY A 71 -3.81 -23.20 -1.59
CA GLY A 71 -3.25 -21.87 -1.70
C GLY A 71 -3.31 -21.11 -0.38
N PRO A 72 -2.76 -19.90 -0.37
CA PRO A 72 -2.53 -19.14 0.85
C PRO A 72 -3.83 -18.61 1.46
N ARG A 73 -3.83 -18.47 2.78
CA ARG A 73 -4.83 -17.70 3.52
C ARG A 73 -4.31 -16.28 3.75
N ILE A 74 -4.95 -15.29 3.13
CA ILE A 74 -4.55 -13.88 3.19
C ILE A 74 -5.49 -13.11 4.11
N GLU A 75 -4.96 -12.59 5.21
CA GLU A 75 -5.70 -11.89 6.27
C GLU A 75 -4.95 -10.61 6.67
N GLY A 76 -5.68 -9.60 7.16
CA GLY A 76 -5.08 -8.31 7.53
C GLY A 76 -5.83 -7.67 8.68
N LYS A 77 -5.08 -7.06 9.62
CA LYS A 77 -5.61 -6.27 10.75
C LYS A 77 -4.63 -5.16 11.11
N CYS A 78 -5.11 -4.15 11.82
CA CYS A 78 -4.31 -3.06 12.37
C CYS A 78 -3.32 -3.54 13.45
N THR A 79 -3.70 -4.52 14.27
CA THR A 79 -2.88 -5.02 15.39
C THR A 79 -1.94 -6.17 15.01
N GLU A 80 -2.35 -6.97 14.02
CA GLU A 80 -1.61 -8.17 13.58
C GLU A 80 -0.94 -7.97 12.20
N GLY A 81 -1.14 -6.83 11.55
CA GLY A 81 -0.57 -6.52 10.24
C GLY A 81 -1.18 -7.34 9.10
N LEU A 82 -0.45 -7.47 7.99
CA LEU A 82 -0.83 -8.30 6.84
C LEU A 82 -0.21 -9.69 7.02
N CYS A 83 -1.06 -10.72 7.10
CA CYS A 83 -0.67 -12.10 7.33
C CYS A 83 0.23 -12.31 8.57
N GLY A 84 0.02 -11.52 9.63
CA GLY A 84 0.82 -11.59 10.86
C GLY A 84 2.05 -10.69 10.88
N LEU A 85 2.26 -9.86 9.85
CA LEU A 85 3.42 -8.98 9.73
C LEU A 85 3.01 -7.50 9.63
N ASN A 86 3.51 -6.69 10.56
CA ASN A 86 3.27 -5.25 10.55
C ASN A 86 4.19 -4.49 9.59
N VAL A 87 5.32 -5.07 9.21
CA VAL A 87 6.24 -4.50 8.22
C VAL A 87 6.27 -5.43 7.02
N ILE A 88 6.00 -4.87 5.84
CA ILE A 88 6.09 -5.57 4.57
C ILE A 88 6.82 -4.71 3.55
N HIS A 89 7.36 -5.35 2.53
CA HIS A 89 7.95 -4.71 1.37
C HIS A 89 6.97 -4.74 0.22
N VAL A 90 6.84 -3.60 -0.45
CA VAL A 90 5.98 -3.41 -1.60
C VAL A 90 6.83 -3.16 -2.83
N SER A 91 6.72 -4.05 -3.80
CA SER A 91 7.37 -3.91 -5.09
C SER A 91 6.41 -3.36 -6.13
N ARG A 92 6.93 -2.55 -7.06
CA ARG A 92 6.11 -2.05 -8.17
C ARG A 92 5.69 -3.18 -9.13
N LYS A 93 6.54 -4.20 -9.22
CA LYS A 93 6.39 -5.36 -10.08
C LYS A 93 6.54 -6.64 -9.29
N PRO A 94 5.76 -7.68 -9.59
CA PRO A 94 5.93 -8.99 -8.98
C PRO A 94 7.36 -9.48 -9.09
N ILE A 95 7.86 -10.06 -8.01
CA ILE A 95 9.17 -10.67 -7.92
C ILE A 95 9.02 -12.18 -8.22
N GLY A 96 9.94 -12.77 -9.01
CA GLY A 96 9.97 -14.22 -9.22
C GLY A 96 8.95 -14.77 -10.24
N MET A 97 8.66 -16.08 -10.16
CA MET A 97 7.79 -16.78 -11.10
C MET A 97 6.33 -16.71 -10.66
N VAL A 98 5.56 -15.87 -11.34
CA VAL A 98 4.17 -15.59 -10.98
C VAL A 98 3.21 -16.40 -11.84
N GLY A 99 2.21 -17.00 -11.19
CA GLY A 99 1.10 -17.63 -11.87
C GLY A 99 0.11 -16.62 -12.46
N ARG A 100 -0.82 -17.10 -13.28
CA ARG A 100 -1.95 -16.28 -13.78
C ARG A 100 -2.89 -15.84 -12.66
N ALA A 101 -3.01 -16.60 -11.58
CA ALA A 101 -3.90 -16.29 -10.47
C ALA A 101 -3.48 -15.00 -9.73
N SER A 102 -4.43 -14.13 -9.41
CA SER A 102 -4.13 -12.82 -8.82
C SER A 102 -3.50 -12.92 -7.44
N TRP A 103 -3.86 -13.94 -6.66
CA TRP A 103 -3.28 -14.11 -5.32
C TRP A 103 -1.79 -14.44 -5.37
N THR A 104 -1.28 -15.08 -6.43
CA THR A 104 0.16 -15.27 -6.59
C THR A 104 0.85 -13.93 -6.87
N LYS A 105 0.23 -13.08 -7.70
CA LYS A 105 0.75 -11.74 -8.02
C LYS A 105 0.78 -10.85 -6.78
N ILE A 106 -0.26 -10.89 -5.95
CA ILE A 106 -0.33 -10.14 -4.69
C ILE A 106 0.83 -10.53 -3.77
N LEU A 107 1.09 -11.82 -3.57
CA LEU A 107 2.15 -12.26 -2.67
C LEU A 107 3.57 -11.95 -3.16
N GLU A 108 3.75 -11.82 -4.46
CA GLU A 108 5.04 -11.40 -5.04
C GLU A 108 5.19 -9.87 -5.15
N VAL A 109 4.10 -9.13 -4.94
CA VAL A 109 4.09 -7.66 -4.84
C VAL A 109 4.21 -7.18 -3.40
N PHE A 110 3.51 -7.84 -2.48
CA PHE A 110 3.53 -7.60 -1.05
C PHE A 110 4.25 -8.76 -0.40
N HIS A 111 5.51 -8.56 -0.01
CA HIS A 111 6.38 -9.62 0.48
C HIS A 111 7.04 -9.22 1.81
N PRO A 112 7.41 -10.17 2.68
CA PRO A 112 7.92 -9.86 4.02
C PRO A 112 9.33 -9.28 4.00
N ASP A 113 10.20 -9.75 3.10
CA ASP A 113 11.64 -9.52 3.21
C ASP A 113 12.12 -8.48 2.19
N SER A 114 13.10 -7.65 2.57
CA SER A 114 13.69 -6.69 1.64
C SER A 114 14.48 -7.42 0.56
N LEU A 115 14.36 -6.97 -0.69
CA LEU A 115 15.26 -7.43 -1.74
C LEU A 115 16.46 -6.50 -1.80
N ASN A 116 17.40 -6.67 -0.87
CA ASN A 116 18.71 -6.04 -0.95
C ASN A 116 19.50 -6.67 -2.09
N MET A 117 19.23 -6.24 -3.33
CA MET A 117 20.06 -6.57 -4.47
C MET A 117 21.04 -5.42 -4.70
N PRO A 118 22.33 -5.54 -4.34
CA PRO A 118 23.33 -4.60 -4.81
C PRO A 118 23.38 -4.69 -6.34
N SER A 119 23.20 -3.55 -7.02
CA SER A 119 23.80 -3.11 -8.30
C SER A 119 24.39 -4.15 -9.29
N LEU A 120 23.81 -5.35 -9.41
CA LEU A 120 24.17 -6.36 -10.40
C LEU A 120 23.65 -6.01 -11.81
N LEU A 121 22.94 -4.90 -11.95
CA LEU A 121 22.26 -4.51 -13.20
C LEU A 121 23.07 -3.61 -14.13
N GLU A 122 24.18 -3.02 -13.69
CA GLU A 122 24.97 -2.13 -14.59
C GLU A 122 26.31 -2.74 -15.06
N GLY A 123 26.61 -4.00 -14.73
CA GLY A 123 27.89 -4.61 -15.09
C GLY A 123 27.92 -5.60 -16.26
N LYS A 124 26.90 -6.47 -16.43
CA LYS A 124 27.06 -7.68 -17.28
C LYS A 124 25.80 -8.24 -17.96
N PHE A 125 24.75 -7.46 -18.19
CA PHE A 125 23.59 -7.95 -18.96
C PHE A 125 23.54 -7.35 -20.37
N LYS A 126 24.50 -7.76 -21.20
CA LYS A 126 24.31 -7.83 -22.66
C LYS A 126 23.84 -9.25 -22.98
N GLY A 127 22.58 -9.56 -22.72
CA GLY A 127 22.02 -10.87 -23.00
C GLY A 127 20.67 -11.06 -22.30
N ASN A 128 19.75 -11.75 -22.99
CA ASN A 128 18.43 -12.17 -22.50
C ASN A 128 18.49 -13.19 -21.33
N ASP A 129 19.51 -13.15 -20.50
CA ASP A 129 19.66 -14.12 -19.42
C ASP A 129 18.75 -13.73 -18.24
N PRO A 130 17.88 -14.65 -17.79
CA PRO A 130 16.90 -14.37 -16.75
C PRO A 130 17.62 -14.11 -15.42
N ILE A 131 17.22 -13.03 -14.76
CA ILE A 131 17.62 -12.72 -13.39
C ILE A 131 17.15 -13.88 -12.49
N VAL A 132 18.09 -14.62 -11.91
CA VAL A 132 17.78 -15.67 -10.92
C VAL A 132 17.43 -14.97 -9.60
N ILE A 133 16.14 -14.74 -9.42
CA ILE A 133 15.51 -14.37 -8.15
C ILE A 133 15.44 -15.65 -7.30
N PRO A 134 15.61 -15.60 -5.96
CA PRO A 134 15.50 -16.78 -5.10
C PRO A 134 14.27 -17.63 -5.47
N MET A 135 14.49 -18.94 -5.65
CA MET A 135 13.48 -19.90 -6.11
C MET A 135 12.31 -20.06 -5.12
N GLU A 136 12.46 -19.64 -3.86
CA GLU A 136 11.46 -19.82 -2.82
C GLU A 136 10.73 -18.52 -2.51
N SER A 137 9.40 -18.56 -2.59
CA SER A 137 8.56 -17.44 -2.14
C SER A 137 8.65 -17.34 -0.62
N PRO A 138 8.99 -16.16 -0.06
CA PRO A 138 9.20 -15.99 1.38
C PRO A 138 7.91 -16.20 2.20
N TRP A 139 6.76 -16.23 1.53
CA TRP A 139 5.47 -16.56 2.11
C TRP A 139 5.22 -18.05 2.33
N LYS A 140 5.86 -18.94 1.57
CA LYS A 140 5.57 -20.40 1.62
C LYS A 140 5.74 -20.97 3.02
N ALA A 141 6.79 -20.57 3.74
CA ALA A 141 7.05 -21.03 5.11
C ALA A 141 6.16 -20.38 6.18
N ARG A 142 5.49 -19.25 5.86
CA ARG A 142 4.80 -18.40 6.83
C ARG A 142 3.28 -18.51 6.76
N LEU A 143 2.73 -18.77 5.58
CA LEU A 143 1.27 -18.76 5.36
C LEU A 143 0.63 -20.12 5.58
N GLN A 144 -0.49 -20.13 6.29
CA GLN A 144 -1.37 -21.28 6.32
C GLN A 144 -1.99 -21.51 4.94
N THR A 145 -1.96 -22.76 4.48
CA THR A 145 -2.56 -23.14 3.19
C THR A 145 -3.92 -23.80 3.37
N ARG A 146 -4.85 -23.47 2.48
CA ARG A 146 -6.21 -24.03 2.43
C ARG A 146 -6.58 -24.45 1.02
N ARG A 147 -7.62 -25.28 0.88
CA ARG A 147 -8.11 -25.72 -0.44
C ARG A 147 -8.61 -24.51 -1.26
N LEU A 148 -8.14 -24.42 -2.49
CA LEU A 148 -8.59 -23.43 -3.48
C LEU A 148 -10.04 -23.72 -3.87
N ARG A 149 -10.78 -22.66 -4.18
CA ARG A 149 -12.12 -22.73 -4.74
C ARG A 149 -12.03 -22.53 -6.24
N LYS A 150 -12.71 -23.39 -6.99
CA LYS A 150 -12.87 -23.17 -8.43
C LYS A 150 -13.92 -22.09 -8.61
N ASN A 151 -13.60 -21.06 -9.37
CA ASN A 151 -14.57 -20.12 -9.87
C ASN A 151 -14.37 -19.95 -11.37
N ARG A 152 -15.38 -20.32 -12.15
CA ARG A 152 -15.28 -20.43 -13.62
C ARG A 152 -14.06 -21.26 -14.04
N ASP A 153 -13.12 -20.65 -14.73
CA ASP A 153 -11.86 -21.20 -15.24
C ASP A 153 -10.65 -20.90 -14.34
N ARG A 154 -10.85 -20.31 -13.15
CA ARG A 154 -9.77 -19.87 -12.24
C ARG A 154 -9.74 -20.62 -10.91
N ALA A 155 -8.55 -20.70 -10.31
CA ALA A 155 -8.32 -21.28 -9.00
C ALA A 155 -8.11 -20.18 -7.95
N CYS A 156 -9.18 -19.91 -7.20
CA CYS A 156 -9.25 -18.77 -6.31
C CYS A 156 -8.94 -19.15 -4.86
N THR A 157 -8.31 -18.24 -4.13
CA THR A 157 -8.31 -18.25 -2.66
C THR A 157 -9.24 -17.15 -2.14
N THR A 158 -9.66 -17.23 -0.88
CA THR A 158 -10.46 -16.17 -0.25
C THR A 158 -9.56 -15.02 0.23
N ILE A 159 -10.04 -13.78 0.24
CA ILE A 159 -9.41 -12.68 0.96
C ILE A 159 -10.45 -12.07 1.87
N THR A 160 -10.05 -11.77 3.10
CA THR A 160 -10.91 -11.03 4.03
C THR A 160 -11.06 -9.59 3.54
N ARG A 161 -12.19 -8.96 3.86
CA ARG A 161 -12.42 -7.53 3.59
C ARG A 161 -11.29 -6.66 4.12
N THR A 162 -10.85 -6.94 5.34
CA THR A 162 -9.80 -6.18 6.02
C THR A 162 -8.45 -6.33 5.31
N ALA A 163 -8.09 -7.54 4.84
CA ALA A 163 -6.88 -7.76 4.05
C ALA A 163 -6.93 -7.01 2.71
N PHE A 164 -8.05 -7.04 2.01
CA PHE A 164 -8.18 -6.31 0.74
C PHE A 164 -8.02 -4.80 0.95
N ILE A 165 -8.71 -4.23 1.95
CA ILE A 165 -8.55 -2.81 2.33
C ILE A 165 -7.09 -2.51 2.67
N THR A 166 -6.44 -3.37 3.46
CA THR A 166 -5.03 -3.24 3.82
C THR A 166 -4.15 -3.16 2.57
N CYS A 167 -4.34 -4.05 1.59
CA CYS A 167 -3.59 -4.01 0.32
C CYS A 167 -3.84 -2.73 -0.49
N LEU A 168 -5.08 -2.22 -0.52
CA LEU A 168 -5.40 -0.94 -1.17
C LEU A 168 -4.61 0.21 -0.53
N VAL A 169 -4.62 0.31 0.80
CA VAL A 169 -3.92 1.37 1.55
C VAL A 169 -2.40 1.25 1.42
N LEU A 170 -1.86 0.03 1.48
CA LEU A 170 -0.42 -0.21 1.31
C LEU A 170 0.09 0.24 -0.05
N SER A 171 -0.73 0.05 -1.10
CA SER A 171 -0.45 0.50 -2.47
C SER A 171 -0.84 1.95 -2.75
N ASN A 172 -1.31 2.70 -1.73
CA ASN A 172 -1.87 4.04 -1.87
C ASN A 172 -2.91 4.14 -2.99
N ALA A 173 -3.83 3.19 -3.03
CA ALA A 173 -4.80 3.08 -4.12
C ALA A 173 -5.89 4.16 -4.02
N TYR A 174 -6.40 4.59 -5.17
CA TYR A 174 -7.54 5.50 -5.30
C TYR A 174 -8.55 4.94 -6.31
N GLN A 175 -9.82 5.27 -6.11
CA GLN A 175 -10.90 4.76 -6.95
C GLN A 175 -10.85 5.39 -8.36
N ILE A 176 -10.83 4.56 -9.40
CA ILE A 176 -10.89 4.99 -10.80
C ILE A 176 -12.34 5.10 -11.26
N TYR A 177 -13.13 4.08 -10.95
CA TYR A 177 -14.56 4.02 -11.28
C TYR A 177 -15.31 3.17 -10.26
N LYS A 178 -16.61 3.44 -10.13
CA LYS A 178 -17.56 2.64 -9.35
C LYS A 178 -18.89 2.59 -10.09
N TYR A 179 -19.36 1.39 -10.37
CA TYR A 179 -20.67 1.12 -10.95
C TYR A 179 -21.45 0.19 -10.03
N SER A 180 -22.63 0.62 -9.61
CA SER A 180 -23.55 -0.19 -8.80
C SER A 180 -24.94 -0.15 -9.42
N GLY A 181 -25.53 -1.31 -9.67
CA GLY A 181 -26.85 -1.40 -10.30
C GLY A 181 -27.39 -2.82 -10.36
N ALA A 182 -28.33 -3.06 -11.28
CA ALA A 182 -29.01 -4.36 -11.43
C ALA A 182 -28.09 -5.54 -11.82
N ALA A 183 -26.85 -5.27 -12.23
CA ALA A 183 -25.83 -6.29 -12.52
C ALA A 183 -24.90 -6.56 -11.32
N GLY A 184 -25.09 -5.88 -10.19
CA GLY A 184 -24.19 -5.91 -9.04
C GLY A 184 -23.25 -4.71 -8.99
N LEU A 185 -22.15 -4.86 -8.23
CA LEU A 185 -21.12 -3.84 -8.00
C LEU A 185 -19.88 -4.15 -8.86
N ARG A 186 -19.32 -3.13 -9.51
CA ARG A 186 -18.02 -3.18 -10.17
C ARG A 186 -17.22 -1.95 -9.81
N VAL A 187 -16.00 -2.14 -9.32
CA VAL A 187 -15.14 -1.04 -8.87
C VAL A 187 -13.72 -1.34 -9.29
N ALA A 188 -12.99 -0.31 -9.70
CA ALA A 188 -11.54 -0.42 -9.86
C ALA A 188 -10.81 0.64 -9.05
N TYR A 189 -9.66 0.25 -8.51
CA TYR A 189 -8.74 1.10 -7.79
C TYR A 189 -7.36 1.07 -8.46
N SER A 190 -6.80 2.24 -8.76
CA SER A 190 -5.43 2.37 -9.25
C SER A 190 -4.54 2.63 -8.06
N GLY A 191 -3.43 1.92 -7.94
CA GLY A 191 -2.42 2.18 -6.92
C GLY A 191 -1.02 2.12 -7.50
N TYR A 192 -0.04 2.35 -6.63
CA TYR A 192 1.38 2.30 -6.98
C TYR A 192 1.81 0.99 -7.64
N THR A 193 1.24 -0.12 -7.18
CA THR A 193 1.63 -1.47 -7.59
C THR A 193 0.86 -2.00 -8.80
N GLY A 194 -0.24 -1.35 -9.18
CA GLY A 194 -1.13 -1.85 -10.22
C GLY A 194 -2.59 -1.47 -10.01
N ILE A 195 -3.46 -2.17 -10.72
CA ILE A 195 -4.91 -1.95 -10.70
C ILE A 195 -5.59 -3.12 -10.01
N TRP A 196 -6.46 -2.79 -9.05
CA TRP A 196 -7.35 -3.71 -8.37
C TRP A 196 -8.73 -3.62 -8.99
N GLU A 197 -9.27 -4.73 -9.48
CA GLU A 197 -10.64 -4.79 -9.99
C GLU A 197 -11.49 -5.69 -9.10
N LEU A 198 -12.59 -5.13 -8.60
CA LEU A 198 -13.60 -5.85 -7.85
C LEU A 198 -14.85 -6.01 -8.71
N GLN A 199 -15.31 -7.24 -8.88
CA GLN A 199 -16.60 -7.55 -9.48
C GLN A 199 -17.44 -8.34 -8.49
N TRP A 200 -18.61 -7.83 -8.14
CA TRP A 200 -19.56 -8.51 -7.27
C TRP A 200 -20.93 -8.58 -7.93
N PRO A 201 -21.19 -9.65 -8.72
CA PRO A 201 -22.50 -9.86 -9.32
C PRO A 201 -23.56 -10.19 -8.26
N LEU A 202 -24.81 -9.77 -8.50
CA LEU A 202 -25.93 -10.12 -7.62
C LEU A 202 -26.08 -11.65 -7.52
N GLY A 203 -26.17 -12.16 -6.29
CA GLY A 203 -26.34 -13.59 -6.01
C GLY A 203 -25.07 -14.44 -6.19
N ALA A 204 -23.91 -13.83 -6.49
CA ALA A 204 -22.64 -14.52 -6.64
C ALA A 204 -21.62 -14.09 -5.56
N SER A 205 -20.49 -14.79 -5.51
CA SER A 205 -19.34 -14.35 -4.72
C SER A 205 -18.71 -13.11 -5.34
N ALA A 206 -18.20 -12.20 -4.52
CA ALA A 206 -17.37 -11.10 -4.98
C ALA A 206 -16.00 -11.63 -5.41
N GLU A 207 -15.49 -11.13 -6.53
CA GLU A 207 -14.25 -11.52 -7.19
C GLU A 207 -13.31 -10.31 -7.24
N VAL A 208 -12.06 -10.52 -6.83
CA VAL A 208 -10.98 -9.54 -6.89
C VAL A 208 -9.93 -10.05 -7.87
N GLU A 209 -9.59 -9.22 -8.84
CA GLU A 209 -8.48 -9.43 -9.77
C GLU A 209 -7.44 -8.33 -9.56
N PHE A 210 -6.16 -8.71 -9.62
CA PHE A 210 -5.05 -7.76 -9.48
C PHE A 210 -4.18 -7.78 -10.72
N PHE A 211 -4.02 -6.60 -11.31
CA PHE A 211 -3.24 -6.35 -12.51
C PHE A 211 -2.00 -5.52 -12.13
N PRO A 212 -0.85 -6.17 -11.92
CA PRO A 212 0.37 -5.45 -11.57
C PRO A 212 0.80 -4.50 -12.68
N LEU A 213 1.47 -3.40 -12.31
CA LEU A 213 1.97 -2.43 -13.26
C LEU A 213 3.26 -2.93 -13.94
N ASP A 214 3.12 -3.61 -15.09
CA ASP A 214 4.28 -4.21 -15.80
C ASP A 214 4.77 -3.40 -17.02
N SER A 215 4.25 -2.18 -17.22
CA SER A 215 4.49 -1.37 -18.44
C SER A 215 5.89 -0.74 -18.56
N HIS A 216 6.67 -0.71 -17.47
CA HIS A 216 8.00 -0.06 -17.47
C HIS A 216 9.13 -1.07 -17.71
N ASP A 217 10.09 -0.78 -18.59
CA ASP A 217 11.29 -1.61 -18.74
C ASP A 217 12.12 -1.59 -17.43
N PRO A 218 12.47 -2.75 -16.83
CA PRO A 218 13.35 -2.79 -15.66
C PRO A 218 14.68 -2.06 -15.84
N ALA A 219 15.20 -1.97 -17.07
CA ALA A 219 16.42 -1.20 -17.38
C ALA A 219 16.21 0.32 -17.38
N GLN A 220 14.95 0.78 -17.36
CA GLN A 220 14.57 2.19 -17.31
C GLN A 220 14.04 2.62 -15.94
N GLU A 221 13.79 1.69 -15.02
CA GLU A 221 13.34 1.99 -13.66
C GLU A 221 14.43 2.80 -12.92
N MET A 222 14.05 3.97 -12.40
CA MET A 222 14.95 4.90 -11.74
C MET A 222 14.95 4.72 -10.22
N HIS A 223 13.90 4.06 -9.72
CA HIS A 223 13.62 3.89 -8.31
C HIS A 223 14.11 2.53 -7.78
N PRO A 224 14.36 2.40 -6.47
CA PRO A 224 14.52 1.11 -5.81
C PRO A 224 13.37 0.15 -6.13
N ARG A 225 13.67 -1.15 -6.14
CA ARG A 225 12.71 -2.19 -6.52
C ARG A 225 11.58 -2.40 -5.50
N THR A 226 11.88 -2.14 -4.23
CA THR A 226 10.99 -2.43 -3.11
C THR A 226 11.00 -1.27 -2.13
N PHE A 227 9.84 -0.96 -1.56
CA PHE A 227 9.69 0.05 -0.51
C PHE A 227 9.07 -0.57 0.72
N GLU A 228 9.59 -0.23 1.89
CA GLU A 228 9.00 -0.67 3.15
C GLU A 228 7.65 0.02 3.38
N ARG A 229 6.69 -0.75 3.89
CA ARG A 229 5.37 -0.26 4.31
C ARG A 229 4.98 -0.87 5.64
N ARG A 230 4.61 0.02 6.57
CA ARG A 230 4.13 -0.32 7.91
C ARG A 230 2.61 -0.37 7.90
N VAL A 231 2.07 -1.58 8.02
CA VAL A 231 0.65 -1.92 7.83
C VAL A 231 -0.23 -1.22 8.86
N ASP A 232 0.19 -1.23 10.11
CA ASP A 232 -0.49 -0.55 11.22
C ASP A 232 -0.58 0.96 10.97
N LYS A 233 0.53 1.61 10.61
CA LYS A 233 0.59 3.05 10.32
C LYS A 233 -0.28 3.41 9.11
N CYS A 234 -0.21 2.60 8.05
CA CYS A 234 -1.08 2.74 6.88
C CYS A 234 -2.56 2.76 7.26
N ASN A 235 -2.99 1.77 8.06
CA ASN A 235 -4.38 1.66 8.52
C ASN A 235 -4.77 2.84 9.43
N LEU A 236 -3.90 3.24 10.36
CA LEU A 236 -4.13 4.40 11.24
C LEU A 236 -4.31 5.70 10.44
N MET A 237 -3.49 5.92 9.41
CA MET A 237 -3.60 7.08 8.53
C MET A 237 -4.92 7.09 7.75
N LEU A 238 -5.41 5.93 7.27
CA LEU A 238 -6.72 5.80 6.63
C LEU A 238 -7.87 6.15 7.60
N MET A 239 -7.74 5.77 8.87
CA MET A 239 -8.77 5.98 9.89
C MET A 239 -8.73 7.38 10.52
N GLY A 240 -7.69 8.16 10.22
CA GLY A 240 -7.51 9.49 10.79
C GLY A 240 -7.09 9.44 12.25
N VAL A 241 -6.21 8.50 12.61
CA VAL A 241 -5.67 8.34 13.97
C VAL A 241 -4.15 8.49 13.92
N ILE A 242 -3.61 9.35 14.79
CA ILE A 242 -2.16 9.50 14.99
C ILE A 242 -1.84 8.97 16.40
N ILE A 243 -0.78 8.18 16.48
CA ILE A 243 -0.29 7.61 17.74
C ILE A 243 1.17 8.02 17.92
N GLY A 244 1.49 8.60 19.06
CA GLY A 244 2.85 8.99 19.37
C GLY A 244 3.01 9.48 20.81
N PRO A 245 4.25 9.61 21.31
CA PRO A 245 4.51 9.97 22.70
C PRO A 245 3.97 11.35 23.08
N ALA A 246 3.89 12.28 22.13
CA ALA A 246 3.41 13.63 22.36
C ALA A 246 1.88 13.76 22.44
N VAL A 247 1.17 12.90 21.72
CA VAL A 247 -0.29 12.98 21.55
C VAL A 247 -1.05 11.81 22.18
N GLY A 248 -0.34 10.77 22.63
CA GLY A 248 -0.96 9.50 23.00
C GLY A 248 -1.62 8.87 21.77
N LYS A 249 -2.95 8.83 21.75
CA LYS A 249 -3.76 8.40 20.60
C LYS A 249 -4.77 9.50 20.29
N LEU A 250 -4.60 10.15 19.14
CA LEU A 250 -5.42 11.29 18.73
C LEU A 250 -6.11 11.00 17.40
N GLY A 251 -7.43 11.02 17.43
CA GLY A 251 -8.29 10.85 16.27
C GLY A 251 -8.83 12.18 15.73
N PHE A 252 -9.11 12.21 14.43
CA PHE A 252 -9.65 13.36 13.72
C PHE A 252 -11.03 13.04 13.16
N ALA A 253 -12.00 13.92 13.42
CA ALA A 253 -13.34 13.76 12.86
C ALA A 253 -13.43 14.21 11.40
N GLU A 254 -14.40 13.65 10.66
CA GLU A 254 -14.76 14.14 9.32
C GLU A 254 -15.27 15.60 9.37
N PRO A 255 -15.03 16.40 8.30
CA PRO A 255 -15.72 17.67 8.14
C PRO A 255 -17.22 17.40 7.94
N LYS A 256 -18.08 18.03 8.75
CA LYS A 256 -19.54 17.85 8.64
C LYS A 256 -20.23 18.88 7.76
N ASP A 257 -19.80 20.14 7.82
CA ASP A 257 -20.49 21.26 7.17
C ASP A 257 -19.50 22.28 6.63
N SER A 258 -19.88 22.97 5.55
CA SER A 258 -19.17 24.15 5.06
C SER A 258 -19.46 25.37 5.96
N GLY A 259 -18.47 26.23 6.15
CA GLY A 259 -18.61 27.47 6.93
C GLY A 259 -17.58 27.62 8.04
N CYS A 260 -17.93 28.39 9.09
CA CYS A 260 -17.06 28.63 10.24
C CYS A 260 -17.25 27.53 11.29
N SER A 261 -16.16 27.02 11.85
CA SER A 261 -16.16 26.07 12.95
C SER A 261 -15.07 26.37 13.97
N VAL A 262 -15.22 25.85 15.19
CA VAL A 262 -14.18 25.85 16.22
C VAL A 262 -13.72 24.40 16.41
N LEU A 263 -12.42 24.21 16.57
CA LEU A 263 -11.84 22.91 16.91
C LEU A 263 -11.91 22.70 18.42
N GLU A 264 -12.45 21.56 18.85
CA GLU A 264 -12.59 21.20 20.26
C GLU A 264 -11.92 19.84 20.52
N TYR A 265 -11.06 19.80 21.54
CA TYR A 265 -10.50 18.57 22.09
C TYR A 265 -11.47 17.87 23.03
N HIS A 266 -11.57 16.56 22.86
CA HIS A 266 -12.34 15.68 23.72
C HIS A 266 -11.49 14.50 24.15
N LYS A 267 -11.44 14.28 25.46
CA LYS A 267 -10.72 13.16 26.07
C LYS A 267 -11.58 11.91 26.07
N ASN A 268 -11.00 10.80 25.61
CA ASN A 268 -11.55 9.46 25.55
C ASN A 268 -12.88 9.32 24.79
N GLY A 269 -12.97 8.22 24.05
CA GLY A 269 -14.13 7.91 23.23
C GLY A 269 -14.00 8.65 21.93
N PHE A 270 -13.50 7.97 20.90
CA PHE A 270 -13.47 8.47 19.53
C PHE A 270 -14.92 8.58 18.99
N ILE A 271 -15.62 9.65 19.39
CA ILE A 271 -16.94 10.06 18.88
C ILE A 271 -16.70 10.88 17.60
N ALA A 272 -15.93 10.33 16.67
CA ALA A 272 -16.20 10.67 15.29
C ALA A 272 -17.63 10.19 15.03
N HIS A 273 -18.55 11.12 14.81
CA HIS A 273 -19.85 10.73 14.28
C HIS A 273 -19.60 10.06 12.93
N GLY A 274 -19.70 8.74 12.85
CA GLY A 274 -19.69 8.02 11.59
C GLY A 274 -18.46 7.15 11.33
N LYS A 275 -18.71 6.18 10.46
CA LYS A 275 -17.88 5.35 9.57
C LYS A 275 -16.39 5.11 9.89
N THR A 276 -15.56 6.11 10.17
CA THR A 276 -14.14 5.91 10.53
C THR A 276 -13.96 5.16 11.85
N THR A 277 -14.78 5.43 12.88
CA THR A 277 -14.75 4.66 14.14
C THR A 277 -15.08 3.19 13.92
N HIS A 278 -16.06 2.91 13.06
CA HIS A 278 -16.45 1.54 12.71
C HIS A 278 -15.32 0.83 11.97
N LEU A 279 -14.67 1.51 11.01
CA LEU A 279 -13.52 0.96 10.31
C LEU A 279 -12.33 0.66 11.25
N TYR A 280 -12.01 1.57 12.17
CA TYR A 280 -10.96 1.36 13.17
C TYR A 280 -11.19 0.11 14.00
N ASN A 281 -12.42 -0.06 14.52
CA ASN A 281 -12.79 -1.24 15.31
C ASN A 281 -12.79 -2.52 14.45
N MET A 282 -13.34 -2.46 13.22
CA MET A 282 -13.34 -3.59 12.29
C MET A 282 -11.92 -4.11 12.00
N MET A 283 -10.94 -3.21 11.94
CA MET A 283 -9.54 -3.55 11.70
C MET A 283 -8.79 -3.92 12.98
N GLY A 284 -9.44 -3.99 14.15
CA GLY A 284 -8.87 -4.44 15.42
C GLY A 284 -8.41 -3.33 16.38
N GLY A 285 -8.74 -2.06 16.10
CA GLY A 285 -8.46 -0.94 17.00
C GLY A 285 -9.43 -0.82 18.17
N ASN A 286 -9.00 -0.21 19.27
CA ASN A 286 -9.83 0.06 20.46
C ASN A 286 -10.21 1.54 20.54
N TYR A 287 -11.42 1.92 20.13
CA TYR A 287 -11.79 3.34 20.03
C TYR A 287 -12.04 4.03 21.40
N TYR A 288 -12.15 3.28 22.49
CA TYR A 288 -12.39 3.84 23.83
C TYR A 288 -11.16 4.53 24.42
N ASP A 289 -9.97 4.22 23.92
CA ASP A 289 -8.69 4.74 24.41
C ASP A 289 -8.07 5.83 23.50
N VAL A 290 -8.89 6.39 22.61
CA VAL A 290 -8.50 7.41 21.63
C VAL A 290 -9.17 8.73 21.99
N ASP A 291 -8.36 9.76 22.19
CA ASP A 291 -8.81 11.16 22.28
C ASP A 291 -9.14 11.70 20.88
N TYR A 292 -9.93 12.76 20.75
CA TYR A 292 -10.28 13.25 19.43
C TYR A 292 -10.46 14.77 19.32
N LEU A 293 -10.22 15.25 18.10
CA LEU A 293 -10.47 16.64 17.69
C LEU A 293 -11.74 16.70 16.83
N LEU A 294 -12.72 17.48 17.29
CA LEU A 294 -14.00 17.67 16.63
C LEU A 294 -14.15 19.10 16.12
N ARG A 295 -14.65 19.25 14.89
CA ARG A 295 -15.07 20.55 14.37
C ARG A 295 -16.53 20.80 14.77
N ARG A 296 -16.76 21.80 15.63
CA ARG A 296 -18.11 22.24 16.00
C ARG A 296 -18.48 23.49 15.21
N SER A 297 -19.67 23.48 14.59
CA SER A 297 -20.19 24.63 13.85
C SER A 297 -20.21 25.88 14.73
N TYR A 298 -19.72 26.98 14.17
CA TYR A 298 -19.54 28.25 14.85
C TYR A 298 -20.47 29.29 14.24
N HIS A 299 -21.42 29.79 15.05
CA HIS A 299 -22.40 30.78 14.61
C HIS A 299 -21.81 32.19 14.67
N SER A 300 -21.95 32.95 13.58
CA SER A 300 -21.34 34.27 13.34
C SER A 300 -21.67 35.37 14.36
N GLY A 301 -22.60 35.13 15.29
CA GLY A 301 -22.95 36.06 16.38
C GLY A 301 -22.04 35.98 17.61
N ASN A 302 -21.22 34.94 17.74
CA ASN A 302 -20.28 34.81 18.85
C ASN A 302 -18.94 35.50 18.50
N LYS A 303 -18.21 35.98 19.51
CA LYS A 303 -16.80 36.41 19.33
C LYS A 303 -15.90 35.17 19.24
N PRO A 304 -14.97 35.12 18.26
CA PRO A 304 -14.06 33.99 18.13
C PRO A 304 -13.32 33.79 19.45
N PRO A 305 -12.96 32.54 19.81
CA PRO A 305 -12.20 32.31 21.04
C PRO A 305 -10.96 33.20 21.06
N GLU A 306 -10.65 33.77 22.22
CA GLU A 306 -9.51 34.65 22.39
C GLU A 306 -8.21 33.91 21.99
N ASN A 307 -7.35 34.56 21.21
CA ASN A 307 -6.12 33.99 20.64
C ASN A 307 -6.29 32.80 19.66
N ALA A 308 -7.50 32.47 19.22
CA ALA A 308 -7.70 31.37 18.28
C ALA A 308 -7.00 31.63 16.94
N LEU A 309 -6.21 30.67 16.49
CA LEU A 309 -5.64 30.65 15.15
C LEU A 309 -6.76 30.38 14.14
N LYS A 310 -6.90 31.26 13.14
CA LYS A 310 -7.86 31.07 12.04
C LYS A 310 -7.19 30.31 10.90
N LEU A 311 -7.58 29.07 10.69
CA LEU A 311 -7.17 28.24 9.55
C LEU A 311 -8.17 28.37 8.41
N SER A 312 -7.67 28.41 7.18
CA SER A 312 -8.48 28.29 5.97
C SER A 312 -8.39 26.86 5.46
N ILE A 313 -9.53 26.20 5.30
CA ILE A 313 -9.60 24.84 4.77
C ILE A 313 -10.32 24.88 3.42
N PRO A 314 -9.65 24.50 2.32
CA PRO A 314 -10.27 24.47 1.00
C PRO A 314 -11.46 23.50 0.99
N ASN A 315 -12.56 23.91 0.35
CA ASN A 315 -13.77 23.09 0.30
C ASN A 315 -13.64 21.96 -0.74
N PRO A 316 -13.96 20.72 -0.33
CA PRO A 316 -13.97 19.53 -1.17
C PRO A 316 -14.62 19.61 -2.55
N GLU A 317 -15.77 20.28 -2.68
CA GLU A 317 -16.58 20.21 -3.91
C GLU A 317 -15.95 20.96 -5.09
N PHE A 318 -15.03 21.88 -4.82
CA PHE A 318 -14.37 22.71 -5.84
C PHE A 318 -13.00 22.18 -6.27
N ASP A 319 -12.46 21.17 -5.58
CA ASP A 319 -11.13 20.57 -5.86
C ASP A 319 -11.17 19.50 -6.96
N LEU A 320 -12.36 19.00 -7.33
CA LEU A 320 -12.52 18.00 -8.40
C LEU A 320 -12.11 18.49 -9.79
N ASN A 321 -11.89 19.79 -9.98
CA ASN A 321 -11.53 20.37 -11.28
C ASN A 321 -10.25 21.22 -11.30
N ARG A 322 -9.43 21.23 -10.23
CA ARG A 322 -8.08 21.86 -10.14
C ARG A 322 -7.84 23.09 -11.06
N LYS A 323 -8.81 23.99 -11.19
CA LYS A 323 -8.64 25.26 -11.88
C LYS A 323 -8.45 26.33 -10.82
N PRO A 324 -7.38 27.14 -10.89
CA PRO A 324 -7.23 28.25 -9.97
C PRO A 324 -8.41 29.22 -10.18
N LEU A 325 -9.27 29.31 -9.16
CA LEU A 325 -10.36 30.28 -9.13
C LEU A 325 -9.82 31.66 -8.74
N PRO A 326 -10.42 32.76 -9.23
CA PRO A 326 -10.01 34.10 -8.86
C PRO A 326 -10.21 34.36 -7.33
N PRO A 327 -9.40 35.25 -6.71
CA PRO A 327 -9.31 35.38 -5.25
C PRO A 327 -10.63 35.70 -4.54
N ARG A 328 -11.57 36.39 -5.21
CA ARG A 328 -12.88 36.74 -4.63
C ARG A 328 -13.79 35.53 -4.40
N ASP A 329 -13.61 34.46 -5.19
CA ASP A 329 -14.44 33.27 -5.09
C ASP A 329 -13.88 32.27 -4.06
N GLN A 330 -12.59 32.37 -3.73
CA GLN A 330 -11.90 31.51 -2.74
C GLN A 330 -12.39 31.78 -1.30
N GLU A 331 -12.66 33.04 -0.93
CA GLU A 331 -13.20 33.38 0.39
C GLU A 331 -14.66 32.93 0.58
N GLN A 332 -15.44 32.88 -0.49
CA GLN A 332 -16.83 32.40 -0.46
C GLN A 332 -16.92 30.87 -0.41
N GLN A 333 -15.86 30.16 -0.79
CA GLN A 333 -15.83 28.70 -0.86
C GLN A 333 -14.93 28.05 0.19
N SER A 334 -14.16 28.78 0.98
CA SER A 334 -13.31 28.20 2.03
C SER A 334 -14.07 28.05 3.35
N SER A 335 -13.86 26.92 4.03
CA SER A 335 -14.34 26.74 5.40
C SER A 335 -13.27 27.24 6.37
N PHE A 336 -13.66 28.01 7.38
CA PHE A 336 -12.74 28.54 8.36
C PHE A 336 -12.81 27.74 9.66
N VAL A 337 -11.66 27.39 10.22
CA VAL A 337 -11.56 26.71 11.51
C VAL A 337 -10.79 27.60 12.48
N PHE A 338 -11.43 27.94 13.59
CA PHE A 338 -10.77 28.60 14.71
C PHE A 338 -10.19 27.54 15.65
N VAL A 339 -8.89 27.65 15.93
CA VAL A 339 -8.15 26.67 16.72
C VAL A 339 -7.66 27.34 18.00
N PRO A 340 -8.22 27.00 19.17
CA PRO A 340 -7.73 27.51 20.46
C PRO A 340 -6.33 26.97 20.81
N ASP A 341 -5.69 27.54 21.83
CA ASP A 341 -4.29 27.25 22.17
C ASP A 341 -4.02 25.77 22.50
N LEU A 342 -4.93 25.11 23.21
CA LEU A 342 -4.79 23.68 23.53
C LEU A 342 -4.75 22.84 22.25
N GLU A 343 -5.70 23.07 21.35
CA GLU A 343 -5.79 22.36 20.10
C GLU A 343 -4.65 22.71 19.15
N GLN A 344 -4.12 23.95 19.16
CA GLN A 344 -2.90 24.30 18.43
C GLN A 344 -1.71 23.44 18.88
N ASN A 345 -1.54 23.26 20.19
CA ASN A 345 -0.50 22.39 20.74
C ASN A 345 -0.69 20.92 20.31
N LEU A 346 -1.94 20.44 20.29
CA LEU A 346 -2.26 19.08 19.83
C LEU A 346 -2.01 18.90 18.34
N LEU A 347 -2.34 19.88 17.48
CA LEU A 347 -2.05 19.83 16.05
C LEU A 347 -0.54 19.83 15.79
N ALA A 348 0.23 20.67 16.50
CA ALA A 348 1.69 20.67 16.41
C ALA A 348 2.29 19.33 16.86
N ALA A 349 1.83 18.80 18.00
CA ALA A 349 2.24 17.48 18.48
C ALA A 349 1.86 16.35 17.51
N ALA A 350 0.70 16.45 16.85
CA ALA A 350 0.27 15.49 15.85
C ALA A 350 1.14 15.53 14.59
N LEU A 351 1.54 16.72 14.11
CA LEU A 351 2.49 16.86 13.01
C LEU A 351 3.87 16.27 13.37
N ASP A 352 4.32 16.49 14.60
CA ASP A 352 5.54 15.89 15.12
C ASP A 352 5.48 14.36 15.18
N CYS A 353 4.29 13.81 15.48
CA CYS A 353 4.02 12.36 15.59
C CYS A 353 3.51 11.71 14.29
N LEU A 354 3.53 12.42 13.14
CA LEU A 354 3.19 11.78 11.87
C LEU A 354 4.13 10.59 11.61
N PRO A 355 3.63 9.44 11.14
CA PRO A 355 4.51 8.34 10.82
C PRO A 355 5.37 8.64 9.59
N TRP A 356 6.62 8.19 9.62
CA TRP A 356 7.49 8.19 8.45
C TRP A 356 7.01 7.21 7.37
N SER A 357 7.17 7.57 6.09
CA SER A 357 6.88 6.64 5.00
C SER A 357 7.60 7.03 3.72
N PRO A 358 8.09 6.04 2.95
CA PRO A 358 8.67 6.27 1.62
C PRO A 358 7.63 6.54 0.52
N LEU A 359 6.34 6.23 0.78
CA LEU A 359 5.22 6.45 -0.14
C LEU A 359 4.18 7.39 0.46
N GLY A 360 3.35 7.99 -0.39
CA GLY A 360 2.15 8.70 0.04
C GLY A 360 1.19 7.80 0.82
N TRP A 361 0.35 8.42 1.65
CA TRP A 361 -0.67 7.74 2.43
C TRP A 361 -2.00 7.68 1.70
N SER A 362 -2.74 6.59 1.88
CA SER A 362 -4.20 6.63 1.78
C SER A 362 -4.73 7.21 3.08
N VAL A 363 -5.14 8.48 3.05
CA VAL A 363 -5.31 9.28 4.27
C VAL A 363 -6.75 9.69 4.52
N HIS A 364 -7.12 9.78 5.80
CA HIS A 364 -8.38 10.38 6.22
C HIS A 364 -8.38 11.89 5.93
N ARG A 365 -9.33 12.33 5.11
CA ARG A 365 -9.45 13.72 4.66
C ARG A 365 -9.52 14.74 5.79
N GLY A 366 -10.35 14.49 6.80
CA GLY A 366 -10.54 15.42 7.92
C GLY A 366 -9.24 15.72 8.66
N MET A 367 -8.37 14.70 8.76
CA MET A 367 -7.03 14.80 9.35
C MET A 367 -6.10 15.55 8.40
N GLN A 368 -5.99 15.10 7.14
CA GLN A 368 -5.10 15.69 6.13
C GLN A 368 -5.37 17.19 5.97
N SER A 369 -6.62 17.58 5.68
CA SER A 369 -6.95 18.99 5.43
C SER A 369 -6.69 19.89 6.64
N LEU A 370 -6.85 19.37 7.87
CA LEU A 370 -6.60 20.15 9.08
C LEU A 370 -5.10 20.34 9.35
N LEU A 371 -4.33 19.25 9.28
CA LEU A 371 -2.90 19.25 9.54
C LEU A 371 -2.13 20.00 8.46
N VAL A 372 -2.51 19.83 7.19
CA VAL A 372 -1.94 20.60 6.07
C VAL A 372 -2.25 22.09 6.23
N ALA A 373 -3.51 22.47 6.49
CA ALA A 373 -3.85 23.88 6.71
C ALA A 373 -3.12 24.51 7.91
N TYR A 374 -2.88 23.73 8.98
CA TYR A 374 -2.12 24.19 10.13
C TYR A 374 -0.62 24.35 9.80
N GLY A 375 -0.03 23.39 9.09
CA GLY A 375 1.40 23.37 8.76
C GLY A 375 1.79 24.28 7.59
N GLU A 376 0.86 24.62 6.69
CA GLU A 376 1.10 25.32 5.43
C GLU A 376 1.91 26.62 5.58
N PRO A 377 1.60 27.55 6.52
CA PRO A 377 2.37 28.79 6.65
C PRO A 377 3.85 28.53 6.98
N THR A 378 4.10 27.56 7.85
CA THR A 378 5.45 27.13 8.22
C THR A 378 6.11 26.44 7.04
N MET A 379 5.42 25.51 6.38
CA MET A 379 5.97 24.79 5.23
C MET A 379 6.42 25.76 4.14
N LYS A 380 5.57 26.73 3.76
CA LYS A 380 5.90 27.76 2.77
C LYS A 380 7.14 28.55 3.13
N ALA A 381 7.29 28.96 4.39
CA ALA A 381 8.47 29.69 4.85
C ALA A 381 9.76 28.84 4.77
N TYR A 382 9.67 27.53 4.93
CA TYR A 382 10.82 26.60 4.92
C TYR A 382 11.09 25.90 3.58
N ARG A 383 10.17 25.92 2.60
CA ARG A 383 10.32 25.26 1.29
C ARG A 383 11.68 25.56 0.62
N PRO A 384 12.14 26.84 0.52
CA PRO A 384 13.44 27.14 -0.09
C PRO A 384 14.63 26.49 0.63
N ALA A 385 14.65 26.56 1.96
CA ALA A 385 15.72 25.98 2.78
C ALA A 385 15.70 24.44 2.73
N LEU A 386 14.51 23.82 2.72
CA LEU A 386 14.37 22.37 2.57
C LEU A 386 14.84 21.91 1.18
N ALA A 387 14.39 22.57 0.11
CA ALA A 387 14.79 22.26 -1.26
C ALA A 387 16.32 22.37 -1.44
N TYR A 388 16.93 23.40 -0.85
CA TYR A 388 18.38 23.55 -0.81
C TYR A 388 19.07 22.41 -0.04
N THR A 389 18.58 22.09 1.17
CA THR A 389 19.12 21.02 2.02
C THR A 389 19.09 19.66 1.31
N LEU A 390 17.99 19.32 0.64
CA LEU A 390 17.86 18.07 -0.11
C LEU A 390 18.82 18.02 -1.32
N ARG A 391 19.01 19.14 -2.02
CA ARG A 391 19.98 19.24 -3.12
C ARG A 391 21.40 18.95 -2.67
N GLU A 392 21.83 19.56 -1.56
CA GLU A 392 23.16 19.29 -0.99
C GLU A 392 23.25 17.90 -0.36
N GLY A 393 22.16 17.39 0.21
CA GLY A 393 22.05 16.02 0.71
C GLY A 393 22.31 14.97 -0.37
N ILE A 394 21.71 15.12 -1.56
CA ILE A 394 21.97 14.20 -2.69
C ILE A 394 23.42 14.27 -3.13
N ARG A 395 24.03 15.46 -3.15
CA ARG A 395 25.45 15.62 -3.54
C ARG A 395 26.40 14.91 -2.57
N SER A 396 26.08 14.93 -1.28
CA SER A 396 26.89 14.31 -0.23
C SER A 396 26.62 12.81 -0.04
N GLN A 397 25.39 12.35 -0.28
CA GLN A 397 24.96 10.96 -0.02
C GLN A 397 24.76 10.12 -1.30
N ARG A 398 25.46 10.44 -2.40
CA ARG A 398 25.31 9.74 -3.69
C ARG A 398 25.50 8.24 -3.58
N ASP A 399 26.59 7.83 -2.94
CA ASP A 399 26.96 6.41 -2.83
C ASP A 399 25.93 5.63 -2.00
N GLN A 400 25.37 6.25 -0.96
CA GLN A 400 24.31 5.64 -0.16
C GLN A 400 23.01 5.47 -0.95
N LEU A 401 22.61 6.49 -1.72
CA LEU A 401 21.42 6.41 -2.58
C LEU A 401 21.61 5.34 -3.68
N GLU A 402 22.77 5.28 -4.32
CA GLU A 402 23.11 4.22 -5.29
C GLU A 402 23.11 2.83 -4.63
N PHE A 403 23.62 2.71 -3.40
CA PHE A 403 23.59 1.47 -2.62
C PHE A 403 22.17 1.01 -2.26
N GLN A 404 21.26 1.94 -2.00
CA GLN A 404 19.83 1.67 -1.77
C GLN A 404 19.08 1.21 -3.05
N GLY A 405 19.77 1.17 -4.20
CA GLY A 405 19.21 0.68 -5.45
C GLY A 405 18.65 1.76 -6.37
N TRP A 406 18.89 3.04 -6.07
CA TRP A 406 18.61 4.12 -7.03
C TRP A 406 19.58 4.05 -8.21
N ARG A 407 19.09 4.38 -9.40
CA ARG A 407 19.93 4.33 -10.62
C ARG A 407 21.04 5.40 -10.58
N PRO A 408 22.34 5.05 -10.74
CA PRO A 408 23.44 6.00 -10.63
C PRO A 408 23.31 7.24 -11.52
N ASN A 409 22.97 7.05 -12.80
CA ASN A 409 22.79 8.18 -13.72
C ASN A 409 21.65 9.12 -13.30
N PHE A 410 20.61 8.59 -12.64
CA PHE A 410 19.51 9.39 -12.11
C PHE A 410 19.95 10.20 -10.88
N VAL A 411 20.60 9.55 -9.91
CA VAL A 411 21.14 10.18 -8.69
C VAL A 411 22.08 11.34 -9.03
N ARG A 412 23.00 11.11 -9.98
CA ARG A 412 24.06 12.08 -10.30
C ARG A 412 23.58 13.30 -11.08
N ASN A 413 22.57 13.15 -11.94
CA ASN A 413 22.21 14.18 -12.93
C ASN A 413 20.82 14.80 -12.74
N TYR A 414 19.86 14.10 -12.13
CA TYR A 414 18.45 14.50 -12.17
C TYR A 414 17.78 14.54 -10.79
N MET A 415 18.16 13.64 -9.87
CA MET A 415 17.47 13.48 -8.59
C MET A 415 17.46 14.76 -7.75
N ALA A 416 18.53 15.54 -7.80
CA ALA A 416 18.68 16.80 -7.05
C ALA A 416 17.65 17.86 -7.47
N ASP A 417 17.46 18.01 -8.78
CA ASP A 417 16.50 18.97 -9.32
C ASP A 417 15.07 18.47 -9.14
N ALA A 418 14.84 17.16 -9.29
CA ALA A 418 13.54 16.55 -9.03
C ALA A 418 13.10 16.71 -7.55
N ALA A 419 14.01 16.49 -6.60
CA ALA A 419 13.73 16.66 -5.17
C ALA A 419 13.39 18.12 -4.82
N ALA A 420 14.25 19.06 -5.26
CA ALA A 420 14.03 20.48 -5.01
C ALA A 420 12.76 21.00 -5.67
N ALA A 421 12.53 20.66 -6.95
CA ALA A 421 11.31 21.06 -7.66
C ALA A 421 10.06 20.51 -6.95
N SER A 422 10.08 19.24 -6.54
CA SER A 422 8.94 18.61 -5.85
C SER A 422 8.59 19.35 -4.55
N VAL A 423 9.58 19.66 -3.72
CA VAL A 423 9.37 20.42 -2.47
C VAL A 423 8.89 21.84 -2.74
N MET A 424 9.32 22.48 -3.83
CA MET A 424 8.90 23.84 -4.16
C MET A 424 7.48 23.92 -4.71
N MET A 425 6.86 22.81 -5.11
CA MET A 425 5.46 22.80 -5.53
C MET A 425 4.53 22.79 -4.33
N ASP A 426 3.46 23.59 -4.40
CA ASP A 426 2.37 23.63 -3.41
C ASP A 426 1.36 22.47 -3.61
N GLY A 427 1.88 21.26 -3.82
CA GLY A 427 1.11 20.03 -4.00
C GLY A 427 1.42 19.27 -5.30
N GLY A 428 1.02 17.99 -5.32
CA GLY A 428 1.17 17.10 -6.47
C GLY A 428 0.58 15.73 -6.21
N ASP A 429 0.52 14.88 -7.24
CA ASP A 429 -0.03 13.51 -7.17
C ASP A 429 0.99 12.45 -7.62
N SER A 430 2.26 12.84 -7.81
CA SER A 430 3.31 11.91 -8.20
C SER A 430 3.91 11.20 -6.98
N GLY A 431 3.61 9.91 -6.86
CA GLY A 431 4.27 9.03 -5.90
C GLY A 431 5.78 8.91 -6.13
N ASP A 432 6.28 9.26 -7.31
CA ASP A 432 7.72 9.22 -7.65
C ASP A 432 8.47 10.36 -6.94
N SER A 433 7.86 11.56 -6.91
CA SER A 433 8.37 12.73 -6.18
C SER A 433 8.48 12.47 -4.68
N VAL A 434 7.44 11.85 -4.10
CA VAL A 434 7.43 11.48 -2.68
C VAL A 434 8.59 10.56 -2.32
N ARG A 435 8.84 9.53 -3.14
CA ARG A 435 9.96 8.60 -2.95
C ARG A 435 11.32 9.26 -3.02
N ILE A 436 11.50 10.19 -3.95
CA ILE A 436 12.76 10.92 -4.11
C ILE A 436 13.04 11.76 -2.86
N VAL A 437 12.07 12.57 -2.44
CA VAL A 437 12.24 13.48 -1.28
C VAL A 437 12.48 12.69 0.00
N THR A 438 11.69 11.64 0.24
CA THR A 438 11.80 10.81 1.45
C THR A 438 13.12 10.04 1.48
N ALA A 439 13.57 9.44 0.37
CA ALA A 439 14.85 8.72 0.34
C ALA A 439 16.05 9.61 0.69
N VAL A 440 16.02 10.88 0.26
CA VAL A 440 17.10 11.84 0.53
C VAL A 440 17.04 12.32 1.98
N ALA A 441 15.85 12.65 2.47
CA ALA A 441 15.68 13.01 3.87
C ALA A 441 16.12 11.87 4.80
N LEU A 442 15.83 10.61 4.43
CA LEU A 442 16.30 9.43 5.14
C LEU A 442 17.82 9.25 5.06
N SER A 443 18.45 9.52 3.92
CA SER A 443 19.92 9.41 3.80
C SER A 443 20.68 10.48 4.59
N LEU A 444 20.03 11.62 4.88
CA LEU A 444 20.57 12.67 5.76
C LEU A 444 20.41 12.34 7.25
N TRP A 445 19.62 11.32 7.58
CA TRP A 445 19.39 10.90 8.96
C TRP A 445 20.40 9.83 9.38
N SER A 446 20.86 9.93 10.63
CA SER A 446 21.95 9.11 11.19
C SER A 446 21.53 8.18 12.33
N GLY A 447 20.22 8.11 12.61
CA GLY A 447 19.70 7.18 13.60
C GLY A 447 19.69 5.73 13.09
N ARG A 448 19.25 4.82 13.95
CA ARG A 448 19.39 3.37 13.71
C ARG A 448 18.08 2.67 13.36
N ASP A 449 16.96 3.21 13.83
CA ASP A 449 15.63 2.63 13.65
C ASP A 449 14.68 3.65 13.01
N GLU A 450 14.07 3.30 11.88
CA GLU A 450 13.12 4.19 11.18
C GLU A 450 11.90 4.53 12.05
N GLU A 451 11.60 3.75 13.09
CA GLU A 451 10.57 4.10 14.06
C GLU A 451 10.87 5.42 14.80
N GLU A 452 12.14 5.79 14.96
CA GLU A 452 12.54 7.07 15.57
C GLU A 452 12.10 8.27 14.71
N LEU A 453 11.89 8.08 13.40
CA LEU A 453 11.44 9.14 12.49
C LEU A 453 9.97 9.52 12.71
N ASP A 454 9.20 8.68 13.42
CA ASP A 454 7.80 8.95 13.74
C ASP A 454 7.64 10.10 14.72
N ASP A 455 8.64 10.43 15.55
CA ASP A 455 8.57 11.51 16.54
C ASP A 455 9.64 12.58 16.30
N THR A 456 9.21 13.79 15.96
CA THR A 456 10.07 14.99 15.85
C THR A 456 9.72 16.00 16.93
N LYS A 457 10.50 17.09 17.05
CA LYS A 457 10.21 18.18 18.01
C LYS A 457 9.99 19.54 17.35
N PHE A 458 10.24 19.61 16.06
CA PHE A 458 10.13 20.83 15.27
C PHE A 458 8.77 21.52 15.42
N TRP A 459 7.66 20.83 15.20
CA TRP A 459 6.34 21.48 15.12
C TRP A 459 5.90 22.07 16.44
N ARG A 460 6.09 21.36 17.56
CA ARG A 460 5.82 21.88 18.90
C ARG A 460 6.64 23.13 19.22
N SER A 461 7.86 23.23 18.70
CA SER A 461 8.69 24.42 18.89
C SER A 461 8.25 25.64 18.06
N GLN A 462 7.35 25.46 17.08
CA GLN A 462 6.80 26.55 16.26
C GLN A 462 5.49 27.13 16.80
N VAL A 463 4.88 26.56 17.85
CA VAL A 463 3.59 27.04 18.38
C VAL A 463 3.69 28.50 18.82
N GLY A 464 2.77 29.34 18.33
CA GLY A 464 2.75 30.78 18.61
C GLY A 464 3.77 31.61 17.82
N ARG A 465 4.64 30.99 17.02
CA ARG A 465 5.60 31.70 16.17
C ARG A 465 4.88 32.32 14.97
N LYS A 466 5.18 33.60 14.71
CA LYS A 466 4.76 34.29 13.49
C LYS A 466 5.93 34.30 12.50
N PHE A 467 5.64 33.95 11.25
CA PHE A 467 6.63 34.00 10.17
C PHE A 467 6.43 35.30 9.40
N ASP A 468 7.39 36.20 9.51
CA ASP A 468 7.43 37.47 8.77
C ASP A 468 8.33 37.33 7.52
N GLY A 469 8.09 36.29 6.70
CA GLY A 469 8.81 36.04 5.45
C GLY A 469 9.44 34.64 5.36
N GLU A 470 10.24 34.44 4.31
CA GLU A 470 10.97 33.19 4.06
C GLU A 470 12.13 33.01 5.03
N ILE A 471 12.38 31.77 5.44
CA ILE A 471 13.56 31.42 6.23
C ILE A 471 14.80 31.53 5.34
N PRO A 472 15.91 32.09 5.84
CA PRO A 472 17.15 32.15 5.08
C PRO A 472 17.55 30.77 4.54
N VAL A 473 18.03 30.73 3.30
CA VAL A 473 18.50 29.49 2.68
C VAL A 473 19.76 29.03 3.39
N GLN A 474 19.61 27.99 4.22
CA GLN A 474 20.68 27.34 4.96
C GLN A 474 20.41 25.85 5.07
N ILE A 475 21.43 25.07 5.40
CA ILE A 475 21.26 23.64 5.69
C ILE A 475 20.43 23.52 6.97
N LEU A 476 19.32 22.81 6.87
CA LEU A 476 18.43 22.55 8.00
C LEU A 476 18.95 21.39 8.86
N GLU A 477 18.64 21.43 10.16
CA GLU A 477 18.88 20.31 11.05
C GLU A 477 18.02 19.10 10.65
N THR A 478 18.53 17.89 10.90
CA THR A 478 17.86 16.64 10.50
C THR A 478 16.44 16.53 11.04
N ASP A 479 16.17 16.88 12.31
CA ASP A 479 14.81 16.84 12.89
C ASP A 479 13.84 17.71 12.10
N VAL A 480 14.29 18.90 11.67
CA VAL A 480 13.49 19.84 10.85
C VAL A 480 13.26 19.27 9.45
N VAL A 481 14.27 18.67 8.83
CA VAL A 481 14.14 18.02 7.52
C VAL A 481 13.11 16.90 7.57
N ILE A 482 13.17 16.03 8.57
CA ILE A 482 12.21 14.93 8.75
C ILE A 482 10.81 15.49 9.00
N ALA A 483 10.65 16.43 9.95
CA ALA A 483 9.35 17.00 10.30
C ALA A 483 8.64 17.67 9.11
N LEU A 484 9.38 18.45 8.30
CA LEU A 484 8.85 19.08 7.10
C LEU A 484 8.58 18.05 5.99
N THR A 485 9.45 17.04 5.84
CA THR A 485 9.24 15.97 4.85
C THR A 485 7.98 15.17 5.17
N LYS A 486 7.69 14.89 6.45
CA LYS A 486 6.44 14.21 6.85
C LYS A 486 5.19 15.01 6.46
N LEU A 487 5.23 16.33 6.62
CA LEU A 487 4.15 17.20 6.14
C LEU A 487 4.07 17.20 4.61
N PHE A 488 5.19 17.25 3.90
CA PHE A 488 5.23 17.11 2.45
C PHE A 488 4.60 15.79 1.97
N VAL A 489 4.90 14.66 2.62
CA VAL A 489 4.26 13.37 2.32
C VAL A 489 2.75 13.47 2.54
N LEU A 490 2.31 14.10 3.62
CA LEU A 490 0.88 14.31 3.91
C LEU A 490 0.19 15.20 2.87
N GLU A 491 0.83 16.26 2.39
CA GLU A 491 0.33 17.13 1.31
C GLU A 491 0.12 16.35 0.00
N TRP A 492 0.98 15.38 -0.29
CA TRP A 492 0.97 14.57 -1.51
C TRP A 492 0.26 13.21 -1.35
N SER A 493 -0.43 13.02 -0.22
CA SER A 493 -1.21 11.83 0.08
C SER A 493 -2.60 11.90 -0.54
N ASN A 494 -3.19 10.74 -0.86
CA ASN A 494 -4.50 10.67 -1.51
C ASN A 494 -5.58 10.25 -0.50
N GLU A 495 -6.76 10.84 -0.61
CA GLU A 495 -7.93 10.34 0.11
C GLU A 495 -8.36 8.99 -0.49
N LEU A 496 -8.40 7.94 0.33
CA LEU A 496 -9.12 6.73 0.01
C LEU A 496 -10.46 6.78 0.75
N ASP A 497 -11.55 6.59 0.02
CA ASP A 497 -12.90 6.59 0.59
C ASP A 497 -13.03 5.46 1.61
N HIS A 498 -12.83 5.79 2.89
CA HIS A 498 -12.96 4.84 3.98
C HIS A 498 -14.36 4.23 4.05
N LYS A 499 -15.39 4.81 3.41
CA LYS A 499 -16.75 4.22 3.33
C LYS A 499 -16.81 2.98 2.46
N LEU A 500 -15.75 2.69 1.71
CA LEU A 500 -15.66 1.49 0.87
C LEU A 500 -15.91 0.20 1.67
N TYR A 501 -15.63 0.15 2.98
CA TYR A 501 -15.91 -1.07 3.77
C TYR A 501 -17.41 -1.41 3.82
N GLU A 502 -18.31 -0.44 3.61
CA GLU A 502 -19.77 -0.65 3.56
C GLU A 502 -20.20 -1.33 2.26
N ASP A 503 -19.45 -1.09 1.18
CA ASP A 503 -19.72 -1.66 -0.14
C ASP A 503 -19.13 -3.07 -0.31
N LEU A 504 -18.19 -3.46 0.55
CA LEU A 504 -17.46 -4.72 0.43
C LEU A 504 -18.05 -5.83 1.32
N PRO A 505 -18.20 -7.06 0.82
CA PRO A 505 -18.57 -8.21 1.64
C PRO A 505 -17.41 -8.65 2.55
N LEU A 506 -17.70 -9.41 3.60
CA LEU A 506 -16.70 -9.87 4.57
C LEU A 506 -15.59 -10.73 3.95
N GLU A 507 -15.95 -11.55 2.95
CA GLU A 507 -15.04 -12.42 2.23
C GLU A 507 -15.24 -12.26 0.72
N MET A 508 -14.13 -12.23 -0.03
CA MET A 508 -14.09 -12.15 -1.49
C MET A 508 -13.19 -13.26 -2.03
N LEU A 509 -13.37 -13.67 -3.29
CA LEU A 509 -12.47 -14.59 -3.99
C LEU A 509 -11.42 -13.80 -4.74
N VAL A 510 -10.15 -14.11 -4.54
CA VAL A 510 -9.04 -13.58 -5.35
C VAL A 510 -8.74 -14.59 -6.44
N ALA A 511 -8.97 -14.20 -7.70
CA ALA A 511 -9.02 -15.11 -8.83
C ALA A 511 -7.75 -15.15 -9.67
#